data_AF-A0A1F5AP20-F1
#
_entry.id   AF-A0A1F5AP20-F1
#
_cell.length_a   1.000
_cell.length_b   1.000
_cell.length_c   1.000
_cell.angle_alpha   90.00
_cell.angle_beta   90.00
_cell.angle_gamma   90.00
#
_symmetry.space_group_name_H-M   'P 1'
#
loop_
_entity.id
_entity.type
_entity.pdbx_description
1 polymer ?
#
loop_
_entity_poly.entity_id
_entity_poly.type
_entity_poly.pdbx_seq_one_letter_code
_entity_poly.pdbx_strand_id
1 'polypeptide(L)'
;MTFIRLRGNGVSPGIGMGELSLTEPALLPARKEPIAKSAVDGELRRLKKAVERTKVELLELKQQVKDNMGEEHAFIFDAHRLILEDKSLFDGIRSTVRDDKVRVEWALSQANQKYRELFDAIADDYFRQRKSDVSDVLARVSANLEPKARLRAAKGTGKKYVLVAHEMLPSEAALRFSGGNVLAVATDMGGPTSHTAILARSLNIPAVVGLHNITQQVKNGDFVIVDGTDGEVIVNPPPAVRKEFLGKKERYDRYFRELKKTARLKSVTLDDVKFFPLANIELPEEVEMAFSFGAEGIGLFRSEFIYLQSASLPTEEDHLAAYSRIARAAYPAPVYIRTIDIGGEKTLPQLKIEKEPNPALGLRAIRFSLRHRDLFKVQLRAILRASSLRNVRILIPMITEVEE
;
A
#
# COMPACT_ATOMS: atom_id res chain seq x y z
N MET A 1 11.35 -33.50 -10.71
CA MET A 1 10.57 -32.42 -10.08
C MET A 1 10.46 -31.29 -11.07
N THR A 2 9.25 -31.01 -11.54
CA THR A 2 8.95 -29.87 -12.42
C THR A 2 9.10 -28.59 -11.59
N PHE A 3 10.03 -27.72 -11.97
CA PHE A 3 10.12 -26.37 -11.41
C PHE A 3 9.22 -25.45 -12.23
N ILE A 4 8.65 -24.44 -11.59
CA ILE A 4 7.71 -23.51 -12.23
C ILE A 4 8.38 -22.15 -12.34
N ARG A 5 8.21 -21.48 -13.48
CA ARG A 5 8.71 -20.14 -13.74
C ARG A 5 7.54 -19.26 -14.15
N LEU A 6 7.26 -18.25 -13.35
CA LEU A 6 6.15 -17.32 -13.52
C LEU A 6 6.71 -15.91 -13.74
N ARG A 7 5.99 -15.13 -14.53
CA ARG A 7 6.35 -13.74 -14.82
C ARG A 7 5.21 -12.82 -14.42
N GLY A 8 5.56 -11.73 -13.77
CA GLY A 8 4.64 -10.68 -13.34
C GLY A 8 5.32 -9.32 -13.45
N ASN A 9 4.81 -8.36 -12.70
CA ASN A 9 5.36 -7.01 -12.64
C ASN A 9 6.34 -6.91 -11.46
N GLY A 10 7.62 -6.72 -11.76
CA GLY A 10 8.62 -6.35 -10.76
C GLY A 10 8.30 -4.96 -10.21
N VAL A 11 7.93 -4.88 -8.93
CA VAL A 11 7.55 -3.61 -8.30
C VAL A 11 8.60 -3.12 -7.32
N SER A 12 9.41 -3.99 -6.73
CA SER A 12 10.50 -3.59 -5.84
C SER A 12 11.74 -4.41 -6.19
N PRO A 13 12.87 -3.77 -6.59
CA PRO A 13 14.03 -4.46 -7.16
C PRO A 13 14.80 -5.29 -6.12
N GLY A 14 15.58 -6.24 -6.62
CA GLY A 14 16.40 -7.13 -5.81
C GLY A 14 15.95 -8.60 -5.87
N ILE A 15 16.67 -9.46 -5.16
CA ILE A 15 16.46 -10.91 -5.20
C ILE A 15 16.31 -11.44 -3.78
N GLY A 16 15.15 -12.04 -3.52
CA GLY A 16 14.86 -12.79 -2.30
C GLY A 16 14.63 -14.26 -2.60
N MET A 17 15.09 -15.13 -1.71
CA MET A 17 15.02 -16.57 -1.88
C MET A 17 14.89 -17.27 -0.53
N GLY A 18 14.01 -18.25 -0.43
CA GLY A 18 13.75 -18.95 0.82
C GLY A 18 12.56 -19.88 0.75
N GLU A 19 12.20 -20.44 1.90
CA GLU A 19 10.98 -21.24 2.05
C GLU A 19 9.75 -20.33 1.92
N LEU A 20 8.77 -20.79 1.16
CA LEU A 20 7.52 -20.11 0.92
C LEU A 20 6.58 -20.24 2.12
N SER A 21 6.02 -19.10 2.53
CA SER A 21 4.82 -19.03 3.36
C SER A 21 3.67 -18.53 2.51
N LEU A 22 2.72 -19.41 2.23
CA LEU A 22 1.46 -19.12 1.58
C LEU A 22 0.52 -18.50 2.61
N THR A 23 0.07 -17.28 2.37
CA THR A 23 -1.10 -16.73 3.04
C THR A 23 -2.34 -17.36 2.44
N GLU A 24 -3.12 -18.04 3.28
CA GLU A 24 -4.48 -18.41 2.90
C GLU A 24 -5.37 -17.16 2.95
N PRO A 25 -6.22 -16.92 1.93
CA PRO A 25 -7.20 -15.85 2.00
C PRO A 25 -8.07 -16.07 3.25
N ALA A 26 -8.34 -15.00 4.00
CA ALA A 26 -9.29 -15.04 5.10
C ALA A 26 -10.71 -15.27 4.53
N LEU A 27 -11.04 -16.53 4.27
CA LEU A 27 -12.33 -16.91 3.72
C LEU A 27 -13.39 -16.74 4.79
N LEU A 28 -14.31 -15.80 4.57
CA LEU A 28 -15.55 -15.76 5.31
C LEU A 28 -16.34 -17.04 4.97
N PRO A 29 -16.86 -17.77 5.97
CA PRO A 29 -17.57 -19.01 5.74
C PRO A 29 -18.79 -18.81 4.82
N ALA A 30 -18.85 -19.66 3.79
CA ALA A 30 -19.85 -19.62 2.72
C ALA A 30 -21.07 -20.51 2.98
N ARG A 31 -21.22 -21.09 4.18
CA ARG A 31 -22.37 -21.95 4.50
C ARG A 31 -23.37 -21.20 5.37
N LYS A 32 -24.64 -21.16 4.91
CA LYS A 32 -25.76 -20.68 5.72
C LYS A 32 -26.04 -21.68 6.84
N GLU A 33 -25.68 -21.31 8.07
CA GLU A 33 -25.96 -22.09 9.26
C GLU A 33 -27.13 -21.47 10.03
N PRO A 34 -28.32 -22.13 10.05
CA PRO A 34 -29.45 -21.63 10.80
C PRO A 34 -29.23 -21.80 12.30
N ILE A 35 -29.80 -20.89 13.09
CA ILE A 35 -29.78 -20.91 14.55
C ILE A 35 -31.19 -20.91 15.13
N ALA A 36 -31.34 -21.42 16.35
CA ALA A 36 -32.59 -21.30 17.10
C ALA A 36 -32.85 -19.84 17.50
N LYS A 37 -34.13 -19.45 17.62
CA LYS A 37 -34.52 -18.09 18.04
C LYS A 37 -33.89 -17.67 19.39
N SER A 38 -33.74 -18.61 20.31
CA SER A 38 -33.09 -18.40 21.61
C SER A 38 -31.58 -18.12 21.53
N ALA A 39 -30.93 -18.51 20.42
CA ALA A 39 -29.49 -18.32 20.23
C ALA A 39 -29.13 -16.97 19.59
N VAL A 40 -30.11 -16.24 19.03
CA VAL A 40 -29.92 -14.95 18.35
C VAL A 40 -29.19 -13.94 19.24
N ASP A 41 -29.63 -13.76 20.48
CA ASP A 41 -28.97 -12.81 21.39
C ASP A 41 -27.54 -13.22 21.76
N GLY A 42 -27.27 -14.53 21.78
CA GLY A 42 -25.91 -15.07 21.98
C GLY A 42 -24.98 -14.70 20.83
N GLU A 43 -25.46 -14.88 19.59
CA GLU A 43 -24.76 -14.52 18.36
C GLU A 43 -24.52 -12.99 18.26
N LEU A 44 -25.51 -12.17 18.57
CA LEU A 44 -25.36 -10.71 18.60
C LEU A 44 -24.32 -10.25 19.65
N ARG A 45 -24.27 -10.92 20.82
CA ARG A 45 -23.22 -10.68 21.83
C ARG A 45 -21.84 -11.13 21.33
N ARG A 46 -21.74 -12.24 20.61
CA ARG A 46 -20.49 -12.68 19.95
C ARG A 46 -19.99 -11.63 18.96
N LEU A 47 -20.86 -11.16 18.06
CA LEU A 47 -20.53 -10.09 17.10
C LEU A 47 -20.03 -8.84 17.82
N LYS A 48 -20.74 -8.37 18.84
CA LYS A 48 -20.33 -7.18 19.61
C LYS A 48 -18.93 -7.36 20.20
N LYS A 49 -18.64 -8.51 20.82
CA LYS A 49 -17.32 -8.80 21.39
C LYS A 49 -16.23 -8.86 20.30
N ALA A 50 -16.52 -9.41 19.12
CA ALA A 50 -15.58 -9.47 18.01
C ALA A 50 -15.25 -8.08 17.44
N VAL A 51 -16.26 -7.20 17.33
CA VAL A 51 -16.07 -5.80 16.92
C VAL A 51 -15.19 -5.04 17.92
N GLU A 52 -15.47 -5.15 19.22
CA GLU A 52 -14.64 -4.50 20.26
C GLU A 52 -13.19 -5.01 20.24
N ARG A 53 -12.97 -6.32 20.09
CA ARG A 53 -11.62 -6.88 19.93
C ARG A 53 -10.91 -6.35 18.70
N THR A 54 -11.63 -6.30 17.57
CA THR A 54 -11.08 -5.76 16.33
C THR A 54 -10.71 -4.30 16.48
N LYS A 55 -11.48 -3.52 17.24
CA LYS A 55 -11.17 -2.12 17.53
C LYS A 55 -9.86 -1.97 18.29
N VAL A 56 -9.66 -2.75 19.36
CA VAL A 56 -8.41 -2.75 20.14
C VAL A 56 -7.24 -3.17 19.26
N GLU A 57 -7.41 -4.23 18.47
CA GLU A 57 -6.38 -4.75 17.60
C GLU A 57 -5.98 -3.77 16.48
N LEU A 58 -6.93 -3.06 15.87
CA LEU A 58 -6.63 -2.02 14.88
C LEU A 58 -5.81 -0.88 15.51
N LEU A 59 -6.05 -0.54 16.78
CA LEU A 59 -5.24 0.45 17.51
C LEU A 59 -3.82 -0.07 17.77
N GLU A 60 -3.67 -1.32 18.18
CA GLU A 60 -2.36 -1.96 18.39
C GLU A 60 -1.57 -2.04 17.08
N LEU A 61 -2.21 -2.45 15.99
CA LEU A 61 -1.60 -2.50 14.65
C LEU A 61 -1.23 -1.11 14.16
N LYS A 62 -2.11 -0.13 14.34
CA LYS A 62 -1.81 1.27 14.04
C LYS A 62 -0.55 1.72 14.78
N GLN A 63 -0.43 1.41 16.06
CA GLN A 63 0.74 1.77 16.86
C GLN A 63 2.00 1.02 16.41
N GLN A 64 1.93 -0.29 16.19
CA GLN A 64 3.06 -1.10 15.71
C GLN A 64 3.58 -0.63 14.34
N VAL A 65 2.67 -0.28 13.44
CA VAL A 65 3.03 0.24 12.12
C VAL A 65 3.58 1.65 12.25
N LYS A 66 2.99 2.48 13.12
CA LYS A 66 3.54 3.80 13.44
C LYS A 66 4.97 3.71 13.97
N ASP A 67 5.25 2.78 14.87
CA ASP A 67 6.57 2.61 15.50
C ASP A 67 7.61 2.01 14.55
N ASN A 68 7.23 1.02 13.74
CA ASN A 68 8.16 0.31 12.87
C ASN A 68 8.31 0.92 11.47
N MET A 69 7.29 1.63 11.00
CA MET A 69 7.17 2.08 9.61
C MET A 69 6.80 3.56 9.49
N GLY A 70 6.41 4.24 10.57
CA GLY A 70 6.06 5.67 10.58
C GLY A 70 4.55 5.94 10.55
N GLU A 71 4.18 7.15 10.99
CA GLU A 71 2.79 7.56 11.24
C GLU A 71 1.91 7.57 9.98
N GLU A 72 2.46 7.83 8.80
CA GLU A 72 1.70 7.93 7.55
C GLU A 72 1.31 6.56 6.98
N HIS A 73 2.06 5.50 7.27
CA HIS A 73 1.67 4.11 6.96
C HIS A 73 0.59 3.57 7.91
N ALA A 74 0.37 4.23 9.04
CA ALA A 74 -0.63 3.86 10.02
C ALA A 74 -2.03 4.43 9.69
N PHE A 75 -2.13 5.41 8.78
CA PHE A 75 -3.39 6.07 8.42
C PHE A 75 -4.42 5.14 7.77
N ILE A 76 -3.97 4.08 7.07
CA ILE A 76 -4.87 3.04 6.53
C ILE A 76 -5.79 2.45 7.63
N PHE A 77 -5.27 2.35 8.86
CA PHE A 77 -6.02 1.82 9.98
C PHE A 77 -7.06 2.81 10.53
N ASP A 78 -6.92 4.11 10.25
CA ASP A 78 -7.96 5.10 10.54
C ASP A 78 -9.18 4.91 9.64
N ALA A 79 -8.96 4.65 8.34
CA ALA A 79 -10.03 4.28 7.42
C ALA A 79 -10.72 2.97 7.86
N HIS A 80 -9.94 1.96 8.26
CA HIS A 80 -10.49 0.71 8.79
C HIS A 80 -11.29 0.92 10.08
N ARG A 81 -10.85 1.83 10.96
CA ARG A 81 -11.59 2.20 12.16
C ARG A 81 -12.91 2.89 11.82
N LEU A 82 -12.93 3.80 10.85
CA LEU A 82 -14.17 4.46 10.41
C LEU A 82 -15.18 3.46 9.83
N ILE A 83 -14.71 2.46 9.07
CA ILE A 83 -15.56 1.36 8.57
C ILE A 83 -16.08 0.51 9.75
N LEU A 84 -15.22 0.21 10.73
CA LEU A 84 -15.63 -0.55 11.92
C LEU A 84 -16.66 0.20 12.78
N GLU A 85 -16.60 1.54 12.77
CA GLU A 85 -17.51 2.42 13.51
C GLU A 85 -18.81 2.75 12.73
N ASP A 86 -18.92 2.35 11.46
CA ASP A 86 -20.13 2.55 10.65
C ASP A 86 -21.32 1.74 11.20
N LYS A 87 -22.26 2.46 11.81
CA LYS A 87 -23.49 1.88 12.37
C LYS A 87 -24.34 1.20 11.31
N SER A 88 -24.41 1.73 10.09
CA SER A 88 -25.25 1.19 9.02
C SER A 88 -24.81 -0.21 8.62
N LEU A 89 -23.49 -0.42 8.49
CA LEU A 89 -22.90 -1.72 8.17
C LEU A 89 -23.27 -2.77 9.23
N PHE A 90 -23.00 -2.46 10.50
CA PHE A 90 -23.23 -3.43 11.59
C PHE A 90 -24.70 -3.59 11.96
N ASP A 91 -25.54 -2.58 11.77
CA ASP A 91 -26.99 -2.72 11.93
C ASP A 91 -27.56 -3.62 10.83
N GLY A 92 -27.08 -3.50 9.60
CA GLY A 92 -27.41 -4.43 8.51
C GLY A 92 -27.07 -5.89 8.87
N ILE A 93 -25.85 -6.14 9.37
CA ILE A 93 -25.42 -7.47 9.82
C ILE A 93 -26.30 -7.99 10.97
N ARG A 94 -26.63 -7.14 11.95
CA ARG A 94 -27.50 -7.51 13.09
C ARG A 94 -28.91 -7.86 12.63
N SER A 95 -29.47 -7.14 11.67
CA SER A 95 -30.77 -7.43 11.09
C SER A 95 -30.76 -8.78 10.38
N THR A 96 -29.75 -9.07 9.55
CA THR A 96 -29.60 -10.38 8.90
C THR A 96 -29.56 -11.53 9.91
N VAL A 97 -28.83 -11.38 11.02
CA VAL A 97 -28.79 -12.40 12.09
C VAL A 97 -30.17 -12.59 12.76
N ARG A 98 -30.91 -11.51 13.00
CA ARG A 98 -32.22 -11.55 13.67
C ARG A 98 -33.33 -12.10 12.78
N ASP A 99 -33.39 -11.60 11.56
CA ASP A 99 -34.50 -11.84 10.62
C ASP A 99 -34.37 -13.24 10.00
N ASP A 100 -33.16 -13.56 9.52
CA ASP A 100 -32.90 -14.85 8.87
C ASP A 100 -32.54 -15.97 9.86
N LYS A 101 -32.31 -15.63 11.14
CA LYS A 101 -31.90 -16.56 12.21
C LYS A 101 -30.71 -17.40 11.75
N VAL A 102 -29.62 -16.72 11.44
CA VAL A 102 -28.36 -17.30 10.96
C VAL A 102 -27.20 -16.95 11.90
N ARG A 103 -26.12 -17.72 11.85
CA ARG A 103 -24.88 -17.38 12.56
C ARG A 103 -24.25 -16.10 12.02
N VAL A 104 -23.50 -15.41 12.88
CA VAL A 104 -22.83 -14.14 12.55
C VAL A 104 -21.88 -14.29 11.35
N GLU A 105 -21.16 -15.40 11.31
CA GLU A 105 -20.28 -15.84 10.23
C GLU A 105 -20.91 -15.68 8.83
N TRP A 106 -22.14 -16.16 8.67
CA TRP A 106 -22.87 -16.07 7.41
C TRP A 106 -23.35 -14.64 7.13
N ALA A 107 -23.80 -13.92 8.16
CA ALA A 107 -24.23 -12.52 8.00
C ALA A 107 -23.06 -11.61 7.56
N LEU A 108 -21.84 -11.87 8.07
CA LEU A 108 -20.63 -11.17 7.64
C LEU A 108 -20.28 -11.48 6.18
N SER A 109 -20.38 -12.75 5.75
CA SER A 109 -20.11 -13.11 4.35
C SER A 109 -21.11 -12.50 3.37
N GLN A 110 -22.40 -12.47 3.74
CA GLN A 110 -23.44 -11.79 2.96
C GLN A 110 -23.23 -10.28 2.87
N ALA A 111 -22.88 -9.64 3.99
CA ALA A 111 -22.54 -8.22 3.98
C ALA A 111 -21.34 -7.96 3.06
N ASN A 112 -20.25 -8.74 3.21
CA ASN A 112 -19.06 -8.57 2.37
C ASN A 112 -19.39 -8.73 0.87
N GLN A 113 -20.15 -9.76 0.51
CA GLN A 113 -20.56 -9.99 -0.89
C GLN A 113 -21.37 -8.81 -1.45
N LYS A 114 -22.35 -8.31 -0.68
CA LYS A 114 -23.17 -7.17 -1.08
C LYS A 114 -22.32 -5.91 -1.33
N TYR A 115 -21.39 -5.59 -0.43
CA TYR A 115 -20.51 -4.44 -0.62
C TYR A 115 -19.54 -4.64 -1.78
N ARG A 116 -19.02 -5.86 -1.98
CA ARG A 116 -18.18 -6.19 -3.15
C ARG A 116 -18.91 -5.96 -4.46
N GLU A 117 -20.15 -6.43 -4.58
CA GLU A 117 -20.99 -6.23 -5.78
C GLU A 117 -21.31 -4.74 -6.01
N LEU A 118 -21.65 -4.01 -4.94
CA LEU A 118 -21.88 -2.57 -5.02
C LEU A 118 -20.65 -1.80 -5.52
N PHE A 119 -19.45 -2.18 -5.07
CA PHE A 119 -18.21 -1.54 -5.52
C PHE A 119 -17.76 -2.03 -6.90
N ASP A 120 -18.02 -3.28 -7.28
CA ASP A 120 -17.72 -3.82 -8.61
C ASP A 120 -18.61 -3.20 -9.70
N ALA A 121 -19.83 -2.78 -9.35
CA ALA A 121 -20.70 -2.02 -10.25
C ALA A 121 -20.18 -0.60 -10.54
N ILE A 122 -19.19 -0.12 -9.78
CA ILE A 122 -18.60 1.21 -9.94
C ILE A 122 -17.25 1.07 -10.66
N ALA A 123 -17.21 1.44 -11.94
CA ALA A 123 -16.00 1.38 -12.77
C ALA A 123 -15.02 2.55 -12.48
N ASP A 124 -14.48 2.56 -11.26
CA ASP A 124 -13.49 3.54 -10.77
C ASP A 124 -12.51 2.86 -9.77
N ASP A 125 -11.22 3.08 -10.00
CA ASP A 125 -10.09 2.44 -9.31
C ASP A 125 -10.03 2.74 -7.81
N TYR A 126 -10.54 3.89 -7.40
CA TYR A 126 -10.64 4.24 -5.98
C TYR A 126 -11.67 3.37 -5.26
N PHE A 127 -12.79 3.02 -5.91
CA PHE A 127 -13.78 2.11 -5.32
C PHE A 127 -13.26 0.68 -5.24
N ARG A 128 -12.32 0.30 -6.12
CA ARG A 128 -11.57 -0.97 -5.99
C ARG A 128 -10.74 -1.01 -4.70
N GLN A 129 -10.11 0.09 -4.30
CA GLN A 129 -9.38 0.17 -3.04
C GLN A 129 -10.33 0.10 -1.82
N ARG A 130 -11.44 0.84 -1.83
CA ARG A 130 -12.45 0.80 -0.75
C ARG A 130 -13.08 -0.59 -0.56
N LYS A 131 -13.28 -1.33 -1.65
CA LYS A 131 -13.71 -2.73 -1.62
C LYS A 131 -12.77 -3.60 -0.79
N SER A 132 -11.46 -3.41 -0.96
CA SER A 132 -10.44 -4.15 -0.21
C SER A 132 -10.45 -3.79 1.28
N ASP A 133 -10.66 -2.51 1.62
CA ASP A 133 -10.71 -2.05 3.01
C ASP A 133 -11.93 -2.60 3.78
N VAL A 134 -13.12 -2.61 3.16
CA VAL A 134 -14.31 -3.21 3.79
C VAL A 134 -14.13 -4.71 3.97
N SER A 135 -13.56 -5.38 2.97
CA SER A 135 -13.25 -6.81 3.05
C SER A 135 -12.27 -7.12 4.18
N ASP A 136 -11.25 -6.27 4.37
CA ASP A 136 -10.26 -6.39 5.44
C ASP A 136 -10.90 -6.30 6.82
N VAL A 137 -11.70 -5.25 7.05
CA VAL A 137 -12.39 -5.05 8.34
C VAL A 137 -13.33 -6.22 8.65
N LEU A 138 -14.13 -6.68 7.68
CA LEU A 138 -15.05 -7.80 7.88
C LEU A 138 -14.32 -9.12 8.12
N ALA A 139 -13.22 -9.38 7.41
CA ALA A 139 -12.38 -10.55 7.64
C ALA A 139 -11.79 -10.57 9.05
N ARG A 140 -11.33 -9.41 9.55
CA ARG A 140 -10.82 -9.25 10.92
C ARG A 140 -11.87 -9.47 11.98
N VAL A 141 -13.06 -8.90 11.80
CA VAL A 141 -14.20 -9.15 12.70
C VAL A 141 -14.53 -10.64 12.73
N SER A 142 -14.56 -11.30 11.58
CA SER A 142 -14.78 -12.75 11.50
C SER A 142 -13.71 -13.54 12.23
N ALA A 143 -12.43 -13.21 12.05
CA ALA A 143 -11.33 -13.87 12.76
C ALA A 143 -11.41 -13.69 14.29
N ASN A 144 -11.97 -12.56 14.75
CA ASN A 144 -12.15 -12.26 16.17
C ASN A 144 -13.42 -12.87 16.80
N LEU A 145 -14.27 -13.55 16.01
CA LEU A 145 -15.35 -14.39 16.51
C LEU A 145 -14.80 -15.59 17.28
N GLU A 146 -13.69 -16.18 16.82
CA GLU A 146 -13.01 -17.32 17.46
C GLU A 146 -11.48 -17.09 17.66
N PRO A 147 -11.08 -16.31 18.68
CA PRO A 147 -9.67 -15.90 18.86
C PRO A 147 -8.68 -17.05 19.08
N LYS A 148 -9.14 -18.22 19.56
CA LYS A 148 -8.30 -19.37 19.88
C LYS A 148 -7.71 -20.05 18.63
N ALA A 149 -8.35 -19.93 17.47
CA ALA A 149 -7.82 -20.42 16.21
C ALA A 149 -6.62 -19.56 15.73
N ARG A 150 -6.67 -18.26 15.98
CA ARG A 150 -5.67 -17.28 15.55
C ARG A 150 -4.32 -17.38 16.28
N LEU A 151 -4.36 -17.59 17.60
CA LEU A 151 -3.14 -17.76 18.42
C LEU A 151 -2.33 -19.03 18.05
N ARG A 152 -2.97 -20.02 17.40
CA ARG A 152 -2.27 -21.20 16.89
C ARG A 152 -1.54 -20.94 15.56
N ALA A 153 -2.04 -20.02 14.73
CA ALA A 153 -1.44 -19.66 13.43
C ALA A 153 -0.35 -18.58 13.54
N ALA A 154 -0.42 -17.69 14.53
CA ALA A 154 0.50 -16.56 14.70
C ALA A 154 1.85 -16.88 15.38
N LYS A 155 2.06 -18.12 15.85
CA LYS A 155 3.38 -18.57 16.34
C LYS A 155 4.31 -18.86 15.16
N GLY A 156 4.76 -17.79 14.51
CA GLY A 156 5.84 -17.84 13.52
C GLY A 156 7.15 -18.30 14.16
N THR A 157 7.88 -19.18 13.48
CA THR A 157 9.08 -19.87 13.98
C THR A 157 10.35 -19.01 14.01
N GLY A 158 10.24 -17.68 13.86
CA GLY A 158 11.39 -16.76 13.76
C GLY A 158 12.26 -16.96 12.51
N LYS A 159 11.89 -17.87 11.61
CA LYS A 159 12.61 -18.13 10.36
C LYS A 159 12.26 -17.09 9.30
N LYS A 160 13.24 -16.71 8.49
CA LYS A 160 13.03 -15.84 7.32
C LYS A 160 12.35 -16.63 6.20
N TYR A 161 11.38 -16.03 5.50
CA TYR A 161 10.56 -16.70 4.48
C TYR A 161 10.22 -15.80 3.30
N VAL A 162 9.80 -16.38 2.19
CA VAL A 162 9.20 -15.68 1.03
C VAL A 162 7.69 -15.71 1.18
N LEU A 163 7.05 -14.54 1.15
CA LEU A 163 5.61 -14.42 1.33
C LEU A 163 4.90 -14.51 -0.01
N VAL A 164 3.93 -15.41 -0.12
CA VAL A 164 3.09 -15.56 -1.32
C VAL A 164 1.62 -15.46 -0.95
N ALA A 165 0.86 -14.64 -1.68
CA ALA A 165 -0.55 -14.38 -1.40
C ALA A 165 -1.33 -14.14 -2.69
N HIS A 166 -2.66 -14.35 -2.65
CA HIS A 166 -3.49 -14.03 -3.81
C HIS A 166 -3.58 -12.51 -3.97
N GLU A 167 -3.91 -11.86 -2.87
CA GLU A 167 -3.89 -10.43 -2.69
C GLU A 167 -3.48 -10.19 -1.23
N MET A 168 -2.75 -9.12 -0.97
CA MET A 168 -2.39 -8.73 0.39
C MET A 168 -3.22 -7.53 0.80
N LEU A 169 -4.01 -7.73 1.84
CA LEU A 169 -4.69 -6.62 2.48
C LEU A 169 -3.65 -5.69 3.13
N PRO A 170 -3.87 -4.36 3.13
CA PRO A 170 -2.89 -3.40 3.65
C PRO A 170 -2.43 -3.72 5.08
N SER A 171 -3.37 -4.13 5.91
CA SER A 171 -3.13 -4.46 7.30
C SER A 171 -2.34 -5.76 7.50
N GLU A 172 -2.49 -6.73 6.60
CA GLU A 172 -1.69 -7.95 6.59
C GLU A 172 -0.27 -7.67 6.13
N ALA A 173 -0.12 -6.89 5.06
CA ALA A 173 1.20 -6.47 4.57
C ALA A 173 2.01 -5.79 5.68
N ALA A 174 1.39 -4.86 6.41
CA ALA A 174 2.06 -4.13 7.48
C ALA A 174 2.46 -5.04 8.66
N LEU A 175 1.59 -5.96 9.09
CA LEU A 175 1.89 -6.92 10.16
C LEU A 175 3.01 -7.89 9.75
N ARG A 176 3.00 -8.38 8.51
CA ARG A 176 3.98 -9.35 8.02
C ARG A 176 5.35 -8.70 7.80
N PHE A 177 5.37 -7.47 7.29
CA PHE A 177 6.62 -6.77 7.00
C PHE A 177 7.29 -6.19 8.24
N SER A 178 6.53 -5.70 9.22
CA SER A 178 7.07 -5.20 10.49
C SER A 178 7.85 -6.26 11.29
N GLY A 179 7.55 -7.55 11.06
CA GLY A 179 8.28 -8.64 11.69
C GLY A 179 9.71 -8.86 11.16
N GLY A 180 10.15 -8.17 10.10
CA GLY A 180 11.52 -8.23 9.56
C GLY A 180 11.97 -9.59 8.98
N ASN A 181 11.05 -10.56 8.90
CA ASN A 181 11.34 -11.95 8.49
C ASN A 181 11.01 -12.22 7.02
N VAL A 182 10.43 -11.25 6.30
CA VAL A 182 10.04 -11.41 4.90
C VAL A 182 11.24 -11.10 3.98
N LEU A 183 11.66 -12.10 3.20
CA LEU A 183 12.78 -12.00 2.26
C LEU A 183 12.37 -11.45 0.89
N ALA A 184 11.13 -11.72 0.48
CA ALA A 184 10.51 -11.22 -0.74
C ALA A 184 9.00 -11.48 -0.73
N VAL A 185 8.29 -10.85 -1.66
CA VAL A 185 6.83 -10.92 -1.80
C VAL A 185 6.44 -11.27 -3.22
N ALA A 186 5.50 -12.21 -3.37
CA ALA A 186 4.89 -12.53 -4.66
C ALA A 186 3.36 -12.56 -4.53
N THR A 187 2.63 -11.85 -5.40
CA THR A 187 1.16 -11.85 -5.38
C THR A 187 0.51 -12.14 -6.72
N ASP A 188 -0.64 -12.82 -6.70
CA ASP A 188 -1.45 -13.06 -7.90
C ASP A 188 -2.02 -11.76 -8.46
N MET A 189 -2.54 -10.92 -7.57
CA MET A 189 -3.20 -9.66 -7.85
C MET A 189 -2.36 -8.48 -7.36
N GLY A 190 -2.67 -7.29 -7.88
CA GLY A 190 -2.01 -6.04 -7.50
C GLY A 190 -1.26 -5.41 -8.68
N GLY A 191 -1.07 -4.10 -8.58
CA GLY A 191 -0.34 -3.29 -9.56
C GLY A 191 0.84 -2.55 -8.94
N PRO A 192 1.63 -1.84 -9.77
CA PRO A 192 2.79 -1.05 -9.32
C PRO A 192 2.47 0.04 -8.29
N THR A 193 1.21 0.45 -8.18
CA THR A 193 0.69 1.47 -7.27
C THR A 193 -0.11 0.87 -6.10
N SER A 194 -0.14 -0.46 -5.95
CA SER A 194 -0.85 -1.10 -4.84
C SER A 194 -0.16 -0.82 -3.51
N HIS A 195 -0.92 -0.84 -2.40
CA HIS A 195 -0.39 -0.67 -1.05
C HIS A 195 0.76 -1.66 -0.76
N THR A 196 0.64 -2.91 -1.20
CA THR A 196 1.71 -3.91 -1.08
C THR A 196 2.97 -3.51 -1.84
N ALA A 197 2.84 -2.97 -3.06
CA ALA A 197 3.98 -2.52 -3.86
C ALA A 197 4.69 -1.32 -3.22
N ILE A 198 3.92 -0.35 -2.72
CA ILE A 198 4.46 0.84 -2.04
C ILE A 198 5.21 0.43 -0.76
N LEU A 199 4.59 -0.39 0.09
CA LEU A 199 5.21 -0.86 1.34
C LEU A 199 6.45 -1.73 1.08
N ALA A 200 6.44 -2.57 0.04
CA ALA A 200 7.60 -3.36 -0.33
C ALA A 200 8.78 -2.50 -0.79
N ARG A 201 8.52 -1.43 -1.56
CA ARG A 201 9.56 -0.46 -1.98
C ARG A 201 10.14 0.31 -0.80
N SER A 202 9.28 0.86 0.07
CA SER A 202 9.75 1.66 1.21
C SER A 202 10.59 0.85 2.19
N LEU A 203 10.34 -0.46 2.27
CA LEU A 203 11.12 -1.40 3.08
C LEU A 203 12.26 -2.11 2.32
N ASN A 204 12.46 -1.80 1.04
CA ASN A 204 13.46 -2.44 0.17
C ASN A 204 13.35 -3.99 0.17
N ILE A 205 12.11 -4.49 0.20
CA ILE A 205 11.78 -5.91 0.10
C ILE A 205 11.51 -6.22 -1.38
N PRO A 206 12.25 -7.15 -2.01
CA PRO A 206 12.00 -7.54 -3.40
C PRO A 206 10.56 -8.03 -3.60
N ALA A 207 9.88 -7.53 -4.62
CA ALA A 207 8.47 -7.85 -4.82
C ALA A 207 8.07 -7.95 -6.30
N VAL A 208 7.24 -8.97 -6.59
CA VAL A 208 6.61 -9.20 -7.88
C VAL A 208 5.10 -9.34 -7.69
N VAL A 209 4.30 -8.59 -8.43
CA VAL A 209 2.83 -8.62 -8.34
C VAL A 209 2.21 -8.94 -9.69
N GLY A 210 0.94 -9.37 -9.70
CA GLY A 210 0.24 -9.67 -10.96
C GLY A 210 0.67 -11.00 -11.58
N LEU A 211 0.95 -12.01 -10.76
CA LEU A 211 1.31 -13.36 -11.22
C LEU A 211 0.09 -14.22 -11.60
N HIS A 212 -1.12 -13.71 -11.35
CA HIS A 212 -2.43 -14.28 -11.63
C HIS A 212 -2.79 -15.57 -10.86
N ASN A 213 -1.91 -16.56 -10.80
CA ASN A 213 -2.23 -17.89 -10.25
C ASN A 213 -1.04 -18.61 -9.59
N ILE A 214 -0.06 -17.88 -9.05
CA ILE A 214 1.01 -18.47 -8.24
C ILE A 214 0.44 -19.21 -7.02
N THR A 215 -0.58 -18.67 -6.34
CA THR A 215 -1.12 -19.31 -5.12
C THR A 215 -1.71 -20.70 -5.34
N GLN A 216 -2.17 -20.99 -6.55
CA GLN A 216 -2.75 -22.27 -6.93
C GLN A 216 -1.68 -23.32 -7.30
N GLN A 217 -0.45 -22.87 -7.53
CA GLN A 217 0.66 -23.68 -8.05
C GLN A 217 1.71 -24.03 -7.00
N VAL A 218 1.60 -23.49 -5.78
CA VAL A 218 2.62 -23.59 -4.73
C VAL A 218 2.05 -24.14 -3.42
N LYS A 219 2.93 -24.67 -2.57
CA LYS A 219 2.58 -25.16 -1.23
C LYS A 219 3.53 -24.58 -0.18
N ASN A 220 3.03 -24.42 1.04
CA ASN A 220 3.85 -24.04 2.19
C ASN A 220 5.10 -24.93 2.30
N GLY A 221 6.28 -24.32 2.44
CA GLY A 221 7.58 -25.00 2.50
C GLY A 221 8.28 -25.21 1.16
N ASP A 222 7.63 -24.92 0.02
CA ASP A 222 8.33 -24.90 -1.27
C ASP A 222 9.45 -23.86 -1.27
N PHE A 223 10.55 -24.14 -1.97
CA PHE A 223 11.62 -23.15 -2.10
C PHE A 223 11.32 -22.23 -3.27
N VAL A 224 11.30 -20.92 -3.04
CA VAL A 224 10.96 -19.93 -4.06
C VAL A 224 12.04 -18.87 -4.17
N ILE A 225 12.30 -18.46 -5.40
CA ILE A 225 13.13 -17.30 -5.75
C ILE A 225 12.21 -16.24 -6.34
N VAL A 226 12.32 -15.02 -5.83
CA VAL A 226 11.61 -13.85 -6.33
C VAL A 226 12.65 -12.85 -6.80
N ASP A 227 12.61 -12.54 -8.08
CA ASP A 227 13.41 -11.51 -8.73
C ASP A 227 12.52 -10.30 -9.00
N GLY A 228 12.56 -9.35 -8.08
CA GLY A 228 11.81 -8.10 -8.20
C GLY A 228 12.37 -7.13 -9.23
N THR A 229 13.58 -7.39 -9.77
CA THR A 229 14.19 -6.59 -10.84
C THR A 229 13.62 -6.98 -12.20
N ASP A 230 13.59 -8.28 -12.50
CA ASP A 230 13.12 -8.79 -13.79
C ASP A 230 11.63 -9.17 -13.80
N GLY A 231 10.97 -9.12 -12.64
CA GLY A 231 9.55 -9.45 -12.49
C GLY A 231 9.29 -10.95 -12.56
N GLU A 232 10.16 -11.76 -11.98
CA GLU A 232 10.15 -13.21 -12.15
C GLU A 232 10.08 -13.95 -10.81
N VAL A 233 9.30 -15.04 -10.80
CA VAL A 233 9.20 -15.94 -9.65
C VAL A 233 9.45 -17.39 -10.09
N ILE A 234 10.36 -18.08 -9.39
CA ILE A 234 10.74 -19.45 -9.69
C ILE A 234 10.47 -20.32 -8.46
N VAL A 235 9.64 -21.35 -8.64
CA VAL A 235 9.23 -22.29 -7.59
C VAL A 235 9.95 -23.61 -7.77
N ASN A 236 10.48 -24.14 -6.67
CA ASN A 236 11.27 -25.37 -6.60
C ASN A 236 12.40 -25.43 -7.65
N PRO A 237 13.24 -24.38 -7.76
CA PRO A 237 14.32 -24.33 -8.74
C PRO A 237 15.33 -25.45 -8.52
N PRO A 238 15.87 -26.04 -9.61
CA PRO A 238 16.95 -27.01 -9.52
C PRO A 238 18.24 -26.34 -8.99
N PRO A 239 19.19 -27.12 -8.45
CA PRO A 239 20.42 -26.58 -7.84
C PRO A 239 21.22 -25.63 -8.74
N ALA A 240 21.25 -25.90 -10.05
CA ALA A 240 21.92 -25.03 -11.02
C ALA A 240 21.32 -23.62 -11.06
N VAL A 241 19.99 -23.53 -11.13
CA VAL A 241 19.24 -22.26 -11.11
C VAL A 241 19.40 -21.55 -9.77
N ARG A 242 19.37 -22.29 -8.65
CA ARG A 242 19.64 -21.70 -7.32
C ARG A 242 21.02 -21.03 -7.27
N LYS A 243 22.05 -21.70 -7.79
CA LYS A 243 23.42 -21.17 -7.83
C LYS A 243 23.53 -19.93 -8.72
N GLU A 244 22.85 -19.94 -9.88
CA GLU A 244 22.79 -18.80 -10.78
C GLU A 244 22.18 -17.56 -10.10
N PHE A 245 21.01 -17.72 -9.48
CA PHE A 245 20.32 -16.63 -8.80
C PHE A 245 21.01 -16.19 -7.51
N LEU A 246 21.73 -17.10 -6.83
CA LEU A 246 22.58 -16.72 -5.71
C LEU A 246 23.72 -15.81 -6.20
N GLY A 247 24.38 -16.16 -7.31
CA GLY A 247 25.38 -15.30 -7.93
C GLY A 247 24.79 -13.97 -8.41
N LYS A 248 23.56 -13.97 -8.95
CA LYS A 248 22.83 -12.75 -9.32
C LYS A 248 22.53 -11.88 -8.11
N LYS A 249 22.09 -12.47 -7.00
CA LYS A 249 21.86 -11.79 -5.72
C LYS A 249 23.14 -11.18 -5.18
N GLU A 250 24.24 -11.93 -5.14
CA GLU A 250 25.53 -11.42 -4.67
C GLU A 250 26.05 -10.26 -5.53
N ARG A 251 25.86 -10.33 -6.85
CA ARG A 251 26.18 -9.23 -7.76
C ARG A 251 25.33 -8.00 -7.47
N TYR A 252 24.01 -8.17 -7.28
CA TYR A 252 23.11 -7.07 -6.93
C TYR A 252 23.48 -6.46 -5.56
N ASP A 253 23.68 -7.29 -4.54
CA ASP A 253 24.04 -6.85 -3.18
C ASP A 253 25.44 -6.19 -3.15
N ARG A 254 26.38 -6.63 -4.01
CA ARG A 254 27.68 -5.96 -4.19
C ARG A 254 27.53 -4.64 -4.91
N TYR A 255 26.82 -4.61 -6.03
CA TYR A 255 26.53 -3.41 -6.80
C TYR A 255 25.88 -2.34 -5.91
N PHE A 256 24.87 -2.73 -5.14
CA PHE A 256 24.18 -1.85 -4.20
C PHE A 256 25.09 -1.34 -3.07
N ARG A 257 26.02 -2.17 -2.57
CA ARG A 257 27.04 -1.73 -1.60
C ARG A 257 28.03 -0.75 -2.20
N GLU A 258 28.48 -0.96 -3.44
CA GLU A 258 29.34 -0.01 -4.14
C GLU A 258 28.61 1.31 -4.42
N LEU A 259 27.33 1.26 -4.82
CA LEU A 259 26.50 2.46 -4.98
C LEU A 259 26.36 3.27 -3.68
N LYS A 260 26.23 2.59 -2.54
CA LYS A 260 26.23 3.26 -1.23
C LYS A 260 27.57 3.93 -0.89
N LYS A 261 28.69 3.45 -1.45
CA LYS A 261 29.97 4.16 -1.33
C LYS A 261 30.01 5.38 -2.25
N THR A 262 29.49 5.27 -3.47
CA THR A 262 29.43 6.40 -4.42
C THR A 262 28.51 7.51 -3.95
N ALA A 263 27.48 7.19 -3.16
CA ALA A 263 26.59 8.17 -2.52
C ALA A 263 27.33 9.23 -1.68
N ARG A 264 28.58 8.98 -1.27
CA ARG A 264 29.40 9.92 -0.50
C ARG A 264 30.42 10.70 -1.35
N LEU A 265 30.51 10.41 -2.64
CA LEU A 265 31.42 11.11 -3.54
C LEU A 265 30.86 12.49 -3.89
N LYS A 266 31.74 13.40 -4.31
CA LYS A 266 31.32 14.71 -4.82
C LYS A 266 30.65 14.53 -6.18
N SER A 267 29.56 15.25 -6.41
CA SER A 267 28.84 15.27 -7.69
C SER A 267 29.55 16.14 -8.72
N VAL A 268 30.62 15.60 -9.29
CA VAL A 268 31.50 16.27 -10.27
C VAL A 268 31.89 15.30 -11.38
N THR A 269 31.91 15.78 -12.62
CA THR A 269 32.39 15.00 -13.78
C THR A 269 33.93 14.91 -13.81
N LEU A 270 34.49 14.10 -14.72
CA LEU A 270 35.95 13.95 -14.86
C LEU A 270 36.65 15.24 -15.32
N ASP A 271 35.90 16.15 -15.94
CA ASP A 271 36.31 17.48 -16.40
C ASP A 271 35.81 18.61 -15.48
N ASP A 272 35.56 18.31 -14.20
CA ASP A 272 35.26 19.26 -13.12
C ASP A 272 33.91 20.03 -13.23
N VAL A 273 32.97 19.56 -14.05
CA VAL A 273 31.61 20.10 -14.11
C VAL A 273 30.80 19.62 -12.91
N LYS A 274 30.37 20.56 -12.08
CA LYS A 274 29.50 20.26 -10.92
C LYS A 274 28.07 20.02 -11.36
N PHE A 275 27.43 19.02 -10.77
CA PHE A 275 26.00 18.75 -10.92
C PHE A 275 25.40 18.40 -9.56
N PHE A 276 24.06 18.42 -9.46
CA PHE A 276 23.35 18.16 -8.21
C PHE A 276 22.35 17.03 -8.42
N PRO A 277 22.63 15.80 -7.97
CA PRO A 277 21.67 14.71 -8.04
C PRO A 277 20.54 14.99 -7.05
N LEU A 278 19.34 15.25 -7.56
CA LEU A 278 18.16 15.45 -6.73
C LEU A 278 17.24 14.22 -6.85
N ALA A 279 16.59 13.84 -5.75
CA ALA A 279 15.70 12.69 -5.73
C ALA A 279 14.27 13.06 -6.11
N ASN A 280 13.61 12.14 -6.80
CA ASN A 280 12.16 12.18 -7.01
C ASN A 280 11.51 11.30 -5.94
N ILE A 281 10.54 11.83 -5.23
CA ILE A 281 9.83 11.14 -4.16
C ILE A 281 8.31 11.33 -4.31
N GLU A 282 7.57 10.34 -3.81
CA GLU A 282 6.11 10.33 -3.71
C GLU A 282 5.66 10.44 -2.25
N LEU A 283 6.54 10.11 -1.30
CA LEU A 283 6.26 10.08 0.14
C LEU A 283 7.29 10.87 0.96
N PRO A 284 6.88 11.53 2.06
CA PRO A 284 7.80 12.17 2.99
C PRO A 284 8.86 11.24 3.60
N GLU A 285 8.56 9.96 3.79
CA GLU A 285 9.48 8.94 4.34
C GLU A 285 10.67 8.66 3.42
N GLU A 286 10.52 8.87 2.12
CA GLU A 286 11.57 8.58 1.14
C GLU A 286 12.72 9.57 1.22
N VAL A 287 12.58 10.67 1.97
CA VAL A 287 13.59 11.71 2.11
C VAL A 287 14.89 11.15 2.72
N GLU A 288 14.82 10.47 3.87
CA GLU A 288 16.01 9.90 4.52
C GLU A 288 16.69 8.86 3.63
N MET A 289 15.89 8.03 2.98
CA MET A 289 16.38 7.03 2.03
C MET A 289 17.10 7.70 0.84
N ALA A 290 16.51 8.76 0.27
CA ALA A 290 17.11 9.52 -0.82
C ALA A 290 18.47 10.10 -0.45
N PHE A 291 18.60 10.72 0.73
CA PHE A 291 19.88 11.21 1.22
C PHE A 291 20.88 10.08 1.49
N SER A 292 20.41 8.92 1.95
CA SER A 292 21.27 7.74 2.13
C SER A 292 21.87 7.21 0.81
N PHE A 293 21.24 7.55 -0.32
CA PHE A 293 21.72 7.26 -1.68
C PHE A 293 22.49 8.41 -2.32
N GLY A 294 22.75 9.49 -1.59
CA GLY A 294 23.58 10.61 -2.05
C GLY A 294 22.81 11.70 -2.79
N ALA A 295 21.49 11.75 -2.64
CA ALA A 295 20.73 12.90 -3.12
C ALA A 295 21.17 14.18 -2.39
N GLU A 296 21.37 15.26 -3.14
CA GLU A 296 21.71 16.59 -2.63
C GLU A 296 20.47 17.48 -2.49
N GLY A 297 19.28 16.87 -2.45
CA GLY A 297 17.98 17.51 -2.29
C GLY A 297 16.88 16.71 -2.95
N ILE A 298 15.67 17.24 -2.89
CA ILE A 298 14.46 16.63 -3.48
C ILE A 298 14.07 17.42 -4.72
N GLY A 299 14.28 16.85 -5.91
CA GLY A 299 14.06 17.51 -7.20
C GLY A 299 12.63 17.45 -7.69
N LEU A 300 11.85 16.51 -7.14
CA LEU A 300 10.44 16.39 -7.43
C LEU A 300 9.74 15.67 -6.27
N PHE A 301 8.88 16.36 -5.55
CA PHE A 301 7.85 15.72 -4.74
C PHE A 301 6.53 15.69 -5.51
N ARG A 302 6.03 14.49 -5.76
CA ARG A 302 4.75 14.22 -6.41
C ARG A 302 3.62 14.30 -5.39
N SER A 303 2.85 15.39 -5.41
CA SER A 303 1.82 15.65 -4.39
C SER A 303 0.55 14.82 -4.53
N GLU A 304 0.40 14.03 -5.61
CA GLU A 304 -0.85 13.32 -5.92
C GLU A 304 -1.22 12.30 -4.83
N PHE A 305 -0.21 11.74 -4.16
CA PHE A 305 -0.40 10.77 -3.09
C PHE A 305 -1.30 11.30 -1.96
N ILE A 306 -1.18 12.59 -1.62
CA ILE A 306 -2.00 13.24 -0.56
C ILE A 306 -3.50 13.15 -0.89
N TYR A 307 -3.84 13.25 -2.18
CA TYR A 307 -5.21 13.13 -2.67
C TYR A 307 -5.69 11.68 -2.74
N LEU A 308 -4.79 10.74 -3.06
CA LEU A 308 -5.11 9.32 -3.15
C LEU A 308 -5.38 8.70 -1.77
N GLN A 309 -4.75 9.20 -0.71
CA GLN A 309 -4.95 8.69 0.64
C GLN A 309 -6.21 9.21 1.34
N SER A 310 -6.75 10.36 0.91
CA SER A 310 -7.81 11.04 1.64
C SER A 310 -9.19 10.69 1.09
N ALA A 311 -10.12 10.31 1.97
CA ALA A 311 -11.50 10.03 1.57
C ALA A 311 -12.27 11.30 1.14
N SER A 312 -11.82 12.45 1.62
CA SER A 312 -12.26 13.80 1.25
C SER A 312 -11.14 14.56 0.56
N LEU A 313 -11.44 15.72 -0.01
CA LEU A 313 -10.40 16.60 -0.53
C LEU A 313 -9.46 17.03 0.62
N PRO A 314 -8.14 16.93 0.43
CA PRO A 314 -7.18 17.31 1.45
C PRO A 314 -7.28 18.81 1.75
N THR A 315 -7.16 19.13 3.03
CA THR A 315 -7.19 20.50 3.54
C THR A 315 -5.82 21.16 3.43
N GLU A 316 -5.76 22.48 3.67
CA GLU A 316 -4.50 23.22 3.74
C GLU A 316 -3.56 22.64 4.79
N GLU A 317 -4.10 22.17 5.92
CA GLU A 317 -3.31 21.61 7.02
C GLU A 317 -2.75 20.21 6.67
N ASP A 318 -3.51 19.39 5.94
CA ASP A 318 -3.02 18.07 5.47
C ASP A 318 -1.82 18.25 4.54
N HIS A 319 -1.92 19.19 3.60
CA HIS A 319 -0.82 19.57 2.72
C HIS A 319 0.36 20.14 3.50
N LEU A 320 0.10 21.07 4.42
CA LEU A 320 1.14 21.72 5.21
C LEU A 320 1.93 20.73 6.04
N ALA A 321 1.26 19.75 6.66
CA ALA A 321 1.89 18.72 7.47
C ALA A 321 2.93 17.94 6.65
N ALA A 322 2.53 17.43 5.47
CA ALA A 322 3.40 16.70 4.56
C ALA A 322 4.56 17.58 4.03
N TYR A 323 4.25 18.77 3.50
CA TYR A 323 5.25 19.67 2.92
C TYR A 323 6.26 20.15 3.96
N SER A 324 5.81 20.49 5.17
CA SER A 324 6.70 20.93 6.26
C SER A 324 7.59 19.80 6.75
N ARG A 325 7.09 18.55 6.76
CA ARG A 325 7.89 17.38 7.13
C ARG A 325 9.03 17.17 6.14
N ILE A 326 8.75 17.21 4.83
CA ILE A 326 9.76 17.09 3.78
C ILE A 326 10.76 18.25 3.87
N ALA A 327 10.28 19.49 3.99
CA ALA A 327 11.12 20.68 4.08
C ALA A 327 12.09 20.61 5.27
N ARG A 328 11.62 20.16 6.44
CA ARG A 328 12.46 19.97 7.63
C ARG A 328 13.45 18.81 7.47
N ALA A 329 12.99 17.66 6.99
CA ALA A 329 13.83 16.47 6.82
C ALA A 329 14.94 16.67 5.79
N ALA A 330 14.69 17.48 4.76
CA ALA A 330 15.66 17.80 3.74
C ALA A 330 16.55 19.01 4.07
N TYR A 331 16.27 19.79 5.11
CA TYR A 331 17.03 21.01 5.40
C TYR A 331 18.52 20.70 5.66
N PRO A 332 19.48 21.43 5.05
CA PRO A 332 19.33 22.67 4.28
C PRO A 332 19.13 22.49 2.76
N ALA A 333 19.03 21.26 2.27
CA ALA A 333 18.89 20.95 0.85
C ALA A 333 17.55 21.42 0.27
N PRO A 334 17.50 21.72 -1.06
CA PRO A 334 16.29 22.20 -1.71
C PRO A 334 15.23 21.11 -1.85
N VAL A 335 13.96 21.52 -1.81
CA VAL A 335 12.79 20.66 -2.02
C VAL A 335 11.88 21.29 -3.06
N TYR A 336 11.70 20.62 -4.19
CA TYR A 336 10.80 21.03 -5.26
C TYR A 336 9.47 20.29 -5.11
N ILE A 337 8.44 21.02 -4.69
CA ILE A 337 7.08 20.49 -4.54
C ILE A 337 6.34 20.75 -5.84
N ARG A 338 5.96 19.67 -6.52
CA ARG A 338 5.10 19.79 -7.69
C ARG A 338 3.67 20.00 -7.24
N THR A 339 3.00 20.98 -7.85
CA THR A 339 1.56 21.11 -7.68
C THR A 339 0.87 19.92 -8.32
N ILE A 340 -0.39 19.74 -7.96
CA ILE A 340 -1.21 18.60 -8.33
C ILE A 340 -1.23 18.32 -9.85
N ASP A 341 -0.82 17.11 -10.27
CA ASP A 341 -0.97 16.59 -11.65
C ASP A 341 -2.07 15.51 -11.68
N ILE A 342 -3.32 15.97 -11.57
CA ILE A 342 -4.53 15.14 -11.71
C ILE A 342 -5.15 15.37 -13.08
N GLY A 343 -5.81 14.34 -13.60
CA GLY A 343 -6.36 14.28 -14.96
C GLY A 343 -5.58 13.25 -15.77
N GLY A 344 -6.21 12.63 -16.77
CA GLY A 344 -5.68 11.42 -17.37
C GLY A 344 -6.42 10.15 -16.94
N GLU A 345 -5.70 9.03 -16.89
CA GLU A 345 -6.17 7.75 -16.34
C GLU A 345 -6.38 7.77 -14.81
N LYS A 346 -5.87 8.79 -14.12
CA LYS A 346 -5.94 8.95 -12.66
C LYS A 346 -7.22 9.67 -12.27
N THR A 347 -8.28 8.92 -11.95
CA THR A 347 -9.55 9.47 -11.46
C THR A 347 -9.55 9.62 -9.94
N LEU A 348 -9.95 10.80 -9.46
CA LEU A 348 -10.24 11.04 -8.05
C LEU A 348 -11.74 11.25 -7.89
N PRO A 349 -12.47 10.29 -7.31
CA PRO A 349 -13.93 10.38 -7.23
C PRO A 349 -14.44 11.54 -6.38
N GLN A 350 -13.62 12.12 -5.49
CA GLN A 350 -14.00 13.34 -4.76
C GLN A 350 -14.15 14.54 -5.70
N LEU A 351 -13.47 14.53 -6.85
CA LEU A 351 -13.42 15.63 -7.81
C LEU A 351 -14.45 15.50 -8.95
N LYS A 352 -15.16 14.36 -9.05
CA LYS A 352 -16.18 14.08 -10.08
C LYS A 352 -15.77 14.54 -11.49
N ILE A 353 -14.53 14.26 -11.88
CA ILE A 353 -14.00 14.66 -13.19
C ILE A 353 -14.71 13.82 -14.25
N GLU A 354 -15.31 14.49 -15.24
CA GLU A 354 -15.97 13.80 -16.36
C GLU A 354 -14.96 12.97 -17.14
N LYS A 355 -15.38 11.78 -17.61
CA LYS A 355 -14.52 10.93 -18.44
C LYS A 355 -14.37 11.56 -19.82
N GLU A 356 -13.13 11.90 -20.18
CA GLU A 356 -12.79 12.45 -21.49
C GLU A 356 -12.35 11.34 -22.46
N PRO A 357 -12.56 11.49 -23.79
CA PRO A 357 -12.12 10.51 -24.78
C PRO A 357 -10.59 10.32 -24.83
N ASN A 358 -9.84 11.40 -24.57
CA ASN A 358 -8.39 11.34 -24.43
C ASN A 358 -7.94 12.11 -23.18
N PRO A 359 -7.92 11.43 -22.02
CA PRO A 359 -7.57 12.06 -20.76
C PRO A 359 -6.11 12.60 -20.71
N ALA A 360 -5.20 12.05 -21.52
CA ALA A 360 -3.81 12.49 -21.55
C ALA A 360 -3.64 13.90 -22.15
N LEU A 361 -4.53 14.28 -23.08
CA LEU A 361 -4.54 15.58 -23.76
C LEU A 361 -5.59 16.56 -23.20
N GLY A 362 -6.41 16.11 -22.25
CA GLY A 362 -7.58 16.83 -21.77
C GLY A 362 -7.34 17.72 -20.54
N LEU A 363 -8.35 17.81 -19.68
CA LEU A 363 -8.34 18.66 -18.48
C LEU A 363 -7.48 18.03 -17.37
N ARG A 364 -6.19 18.39 -17.35
CA ARG A 364 -5.23 17.89 -16.35
C ARG A 364 -4.29 18.95 -15.79
N ALA A 365 -3.63 18.63 -14.68
CA ALA A 365 -2.51 19.39 -14.12
C ALA A 365 -2.83 20.89 -13.92
N ILE A 366 -2.06 21.78 -14.53
CA ILE A 366 -2.30 23.24 -14.42
C ILE A 366 -3.67 23.63 -14.96
N ARG A 367 -4.16 23.03 -16.05
CA ARG A 367 -5.48 23.34 -16.63
C ARG A 367 -6.60 23.01 -15.66
N PHE A 368 -6.49 21.86 -14.99
CA PHE A 368 -7.38 21.48 -13.89
C PHE A 368 -7.30 22.48 -12.74
N SER A 369 -6.08 22.84 -12.33
CA SER A 369 -5.82 23.77 -11.22
C SER A 369 -6.36 25.19 -11.49
N LEU A 370 -6.24 25.67 -12.73
CA LEU A 370 -6.76 26.97 -13.17
C LEU A 370 -8.29 26.96 -13.27
N ARG A 371 -8.91 25.83 -13.64
CA ARG A 371 -10.38 25.68 -13.60
C ARG A 371 -10.91 25.61 -12.17
N HIS A 372 -10.17 24.98 -11.25
CA HIS A 372 -10.55 24.79 -9.84
C HIS A 372 -9.66 25.61 -8.89
N ARG A 373 -9.66 26.93 -9.06
CA ARG A 373 -8.73 27.85 -8.36
C ARG A 373 -8.79 27.75 -6.84
N ASP A 374 -9.92 27.41 -6.25
CA ASP A 374 -10.03 27.30 -4.79
C ASP A 374 -9.21 26.12 -4.24
N LEU A 375 -9.21 24.99 -4.94
CA LEU A 375 -8.35 23.84 -4.59
C LEU A 375 -6.88 24.17 -4.83
N PHE A 376 -6.58 24.87 -5.92
CA PHE A 376 -5.21 25.27 -6.21
C PHE A 376 -4.66 26.24 -5.15
N LYS A 377 -5.47 27.20 -4.71
CA LYS A 377 -5.11 28.14 -3.62
C LYS A 377 -4.81 27.41 -2.32
N VAL A 378 -5.60 26.39 -1.96
CA VAL A 378 -5.34 25.56 -0.76
C VAL A 378 -3.93 24.95 -0.83
N GLN A 379 -3.59 24.35 -1.97
CA GLN A 379 -2.27 23.74 -2.15
C GLN A 379 -1.14 24.80 -2.12
N LEU A 380 -1.29 25.91 -2.84
CA LEU A 380 -0.28 26.98 -2.89
C LEU A 380 -0.04 27.61 -1.51
N ARG A 381 -1.10 27.88 -0.74
CA ARG A 381 -0.99 28.43 0.62
C ARG A 381 -0.21 27.50 1.53
N ALA A 382 -0.48 26.19 1.47
CA ALA A 382 0.26 25.19 2.22
C ALA A 382 1.75 25.14 1.83
N ILE A 383 2.08 25.20 0.53
CA ILE A 383 3.48 25.22 0.07
C ILE A 383 4.20 26.48 0.57
N LEU A 384 3.56 27.64 0.47
CA LEU A 384 4.11 28.91 0.94
C LEU A 384 4.37 28.88 2.46
N ARG A 385 3.41 28.36 3.24
CA ARG A 385 3.56 28.20 4.70
C ARG A 385 4.66 27.20 5.07
N ALA A 386 4.83 26.12 4.31
CA ALA A 386 5.91 25.15 4.51
C ALA A 386 7.31 25.71 4.22
N SER A 387 7.40 26.80 3.45
CA SER A 387 8.67 27.44 3.05
C SER A 387 9.32 28.32 4.15
N SER A 388 8.96 28.11 5.43
CA SER A 388 9.53 28.87 6.56
C SER A 388 11.06 28.76 6.66
N LEU A 389 11.62 27.63 6.25
CA LEU A 389 13.06 27.36 6.19
C LEU A 389 13.73 27.81 4.87
N ARG A 390 12.98 28.42 3.95
CA ARG A 390 13.44 28.96 2.64
C ARG A 390 14.07 27.96 1.67
N ASN A 391 13.96 26.66 1.94
CA ASN A 391 14.46 25.58 1.07
C ASN A 391 13.40 24.97 0.14
N VAL A 392 12.15 25.43 0.20
CA VAL A 392 11.06 24.93 -0.66
C VAL A 392 10.97 25.71 -1.97
N ARG A 393 10.65 25.02 -3.07
CA ARG A 393 10.41 25.54 -4.42
C ARG A 393 9.11 24.96 -4.95
N ILE A 394 8.40 25.73 -5.78
CA ILE A 394 7.16 25.30 -6.44
C ILE A 394 7.50 24.87 -7.85
N LEU A 395 6.99 23.71 -8.27
CA LEU A 395 7.04 23.22 -9.64
C LEU A 395 5.61 23.07 -10.16
N ILE A 396 5.30 23.64 -11.32
CA ILE A 396 3.96 23.57 -11.92
C ILE A 396 3.98 22.61 -13.12
N PRO A 397 3.16 21.55 -13.15
CA PRO A 397 3.14 20.59 -14.25
C PRO A 397 2.34 21.09 -15.45
N MET A 398 2.75 20.64 -16.65
CA MET A 398 2.00 20.78 -17.91
C MET A 398 1.73 22.23 -18.35
N ILE A 399 2.64 23.17 -18.04
CA ILE A 399 2.63 24.51 -18.64
C ILE A 399 2.82 24.36 -20.16
N THR A 400 1.92 24.96 -20.93
CA THR A 400 1.94 24.96 -22.40
C THR A 400 2.07 26.35 -22.99
N GLU A 401 1.57 27.38 -22.30
CA GLU A 401 1.59 28.78 -22.73
C GLU A 401 2.24 29.69 -21.67
N VAL A 402 2.62 30.91 -22.04
CA VAL A 402 3.28 31.87 -21.13
C VAL A 402 2.26 32.52 -20.18
N GLU A 403 1.01 32.58 -20.61
CA GLU A 403 -0.14 33.13 -19.89
C GLU A 403 -0.58 32.26 -18.70
N GLU A 404 -0.25 30.96 -18.72
CA GLU A 404 -0.48 29.98 -17.64
C GLU A 404 0.55 30.12 -16.51
#